data_AF-A0A937U4B3-F1
#
_entry.id   AF-A0A937U4B3-F1
#
_cell.length_a   1.000
_cell.length_b   1.000
_cell.length_c   1.000
_cell.angle_alpha   90.00
_cell.angle_beta   90.00
_cell.angle_gamma   90.00
#
_symmetry.space_group_name_H-M   'P 1'
#
loop_
_entity.id
_entity.type
_entity.pdbx_description
1 polymer ?
#
loop_
_entity_poly.entity_id
_entity_poly.type
_entity_poly.pdbx_seq_one_letter_code
_entity_poly.pdbx_strand_id
1 'polypeptide(L)'
;MLFLRKLVFYCFLIFYAIACPLIILYAFGYIFEPRNLSHVVKTGDIHLSTAPPGASVYLNNKPLKEKTPALISQLLPGDYDIAIKTPEYSDYNINLSVEAGSATVRDNIILIPEKWEYKVCGTRNFSGMIPIEGTDFFIMQKHESSDRAELYNYKTDENCFLQEVQIPAQKKGTVLIVGVELERNSVKVLVWGKKCIGIIDLSKQEDDSNGKKTVTLDWIFASGKDIKKAVWVYNGSHALFLDDSSIYLIDVTSPDFRDPEFLFKIKEESNFFYSEDTGTAYYVDPRTESLMSVEIVSKAIKKTDKK
;
A
#
# COMPACT_ATOMS: atom_id res chain seq x y z
N MET A 1 51.73 -1.39 60.14
CA MET A 1 50.58 -1.97 59.38
C MET A 1 49.38 -1.02 59.21
N LEU A 2 49.05 -0.15 60.17
CA LEU A 2 47.90 0.77 60.05
C LEU A 2 48.05 1.86 58.95
N PHE A 3 49.26 2.38 58.76
CA PHE A 3 49.54 3.43 57.75
C PHE A 3 49.35 2.94 56.31
N LEU A 4 49.88 1.75 55.98
CA LEU A 4 49.75 1.15 54.65
C LEU A 4 48.29 0.87 54.29
N ARG A 5 47.47 0.39 55.23
CA ARG A 5 46.03 0.16 55.03
C ARG A 5 45.29 1.47 54.71
N LYS A 6 45.61 2.56 55.40
CA LYS A 6 45.03 3.88 55.14
C LYS A 6 45.46 4.43 53.78
N LEU A 7 46.75 4.31 53.44
CA LEU A 7 47.27 4.75 52.13
C LEU A 7 46.56 4.04 50.97
N VAL A 8 46.46 2.71 51.03
CA VAL A 8 45.78 1.90 50.01
C VAL A 8 44.30 2.31 49.90
N PHE A 9 43.61 2.48 51.04
CA PHE A 9 42.22 2.93 51.06
C PHE A 9 42.02 4.29 50.36
N TYR A 10 42.85 5.29 50.69
CA TYR A 10 42.74 6.61 50.06
C TYR A 10 43.12 6.59 48.57
N CYS A 11 44.09 5.76 48.14
CA CYS A 11 44.38 5.57 46.72
C CYS A 11 43.16 5.00 45.96
N PHE A 12 42.51 3.97 46.50
CA PHE A 12 41.29 3.42 45.91
C PHE A 12 40.11 4.41 45.94
N LEU A 13 39.98 5.19 47.01
CA LEU A 13 38.94 6.21 47.14
C LEU A 13 39.11 7.32 46.09
N ILE A 14 40.33 7.80 45.88
CA ILE A 14 40.65 8.80 44.86
C ILE A 14 40.44 8.22 43.46
N PHE A 15 40.92 6.99 43.22
CA PHE A 15 40.68 6.29 41.95
C PHE A 15 39.19 6.16 41.66
N TYR A 16 38.39 5.73 42.64
CA TYR A 16 36.94 5.63 42.51
C TYR A 16 36.27 6.98 42.27
N ALA A 17 36.67 8.02 43.00
CA ALA A 17 36.15 9.37 42.85
C ALA A 17 36.44 9.99 41.47
N ILE A 18 37.45 9.48 40.74
CA ILE A 18 37.77 9.91 39.37
C ILE A 18 37.12 8.96 38.34
N ALA A 19 37.24 7.65 38.52
CA ALA A 19 36.76 6.66 37.57
C ALA A 19 35.23 6.68 37.47
N CYS A 20 34.50 6.83 38.58
CA CYS A 20 33.03 6.78 38.57
C CYS A 20 32.40 7.93 37.75
N PRO A 21 32.78 9.21 37.94
CA PRO A 21 32.31 10.30 37.08
C PRO A 21 32.66 10.09 35.60
N LEU A 22 33.85 9.57 35.30
CA LEU A 22 34.26 9.30 33.91
C LEU A 22 33.41 8.19 33.27
N ILE A 23 33.10 7.13 34.01
CA ILE A 23 32.20 6.06 33.55
C ILE A 23 30.80 6.60 33.33
N ILE A 24 30.30 7.47 34.22
CA ILE A 24 28.98 8.10 34.08
C ILE A 24 28.94 8.99 32.83
N LEU A 25 29.96 9.83 32.61
CA LEU A 25 30.07 10.67 31.42
C LEU A 25 30.11 9.83 30.14
N TYR A 26 30.89 8.75 30.13
CA TYR A 26 30.94 7.80 29.02
C TYR A 26 29.57 7.16 28.76
N ALA A 27 28.85 6.74 29.81
CA ALA A 27 27.50 6.19 29.68
C ALA A 27 26.48 7.21 29.14
N PHE A 28 26.69 8.51 29.35
CA PHE A 28 25.90 9.59 28.76
C PHE A 28 26.34 9.99 27.32
N GLY A 29 27.28 9.26 26.72
CA GLY A 29 27.76 9.52 25.37
C GLY A 29 28.78 10.66 25.27
N TYR A 30 29.46 11.02 26.37
CA TYR A 30 30.55 11.99 26.33
C TYR A 30 31.89 11.28 26.09
N ILE A 31 32.60 11.69 25.04
CA ILE A 31 33.93 11.18 24.71
C ILE A 31 34.96 12.32 24.80
N PHE A 32 36.14 12.00 25.31
CA PHE A 32 37.29 12.91 25.37
C PHE A 32 38.09 12.82 24.08
N GLU A 33 38.06 13.87 23.24
CA GLU A 33 38.81 13.93 21.99
C GLU A 33 40.03 14.85 22.13
N PRO A 34 41.27 14.32 22.18
CA PRO A 34 42.47 15.12 22.43
C PRO A 34 42.94 15.96 21.23
N ARG A 35 42.26 15.90 20.07
CA ARG A 35 42.67 16.60 18.84
C ARG A 35 41.97 17.93 18.59
N ASN A 36 40.83 18.19 19.23
CA ASN A 36 40.04 19.41 19.04
C ASN A 36 39.99 20.23 20.34
N LEU A 37 39.95 21.57 20.25
CA LEU A 37 39.96 22.50 21.40
C LEU A 37 38.76 22.36 22.36
N SER A 38 37.76 21.55 22.01
CA SER A 38 36.60 21.21 22.83
C SER A 38 36.85 19.86 23.51
N HIS A 39 37.35 19.86 24.74
CA HIS A 39 37.82 18.65 25.42
C HIS A 39 36.76 17.55 25.68
N VAL A 40 35.47 17.86 25.53
CA VAL A 40 34.36 16.92 25.78
C VAL A 40 33.28 17.11 24.72
N VAL A 41 33.00 16.08 23.92
CA VAL A 41 31.99 16.11 22.85
C VAL A 41 30.93 15.04 23.12
N LYS A 42 29.66 15.38 22.89
CA LYS A 42 28.54 14.44 22.97
C LYS A 42 28.42 13.70 21.64
N THR A 43 28.42 12.37 21.68
CA THR A 43 28.28 11.52 20.50
C THR A 43 26.85 11.48 19.99
N GLY A 44 26.69 11.11 18.72
CA GLY A 44 25.43 10.66 18.16
C GLY A 44 25.52 9.21 17.71
N ASP A 45 24.39 8.69 17.23
CA ASP A 45 24.27 7.30 16.79
C ASP A 45 23.67 7.25 15.37
N ILE A 46 23.88 6.16 14.64
CA ILE A 46 23.19 5.86 13.37
C ILE A 46 22.45 4.52 13.51
N HIS A 47 21.15 4.52 13.24
CA HIS A 47 20.36 3.30 13.09
C HIS A 47 20.08 3.03 11.61
N LEU A 48 20.36 1.79 11.16
CA LEU A 48 20.16 1.37 9.77
C LEU A 48 19.31 0.10 9.72
N SER A 49 18.27 0.09 8.89
CA SER A 49 17.44 -1.10 8.63
C SER A 49 17.17 -1.29 7.14
N THR A 50 17.26 -2.54 6.66
CA THR A 50 17.08 -2.90 5.25
C THR A 50 16.04 -3.99 5.05
N ALA A 51 15.47 -4.02 3.85
CA ALA A 51 14.67 -5.11 3.31
C ALA A 51 15.37 -5.64 2.03
N PRO A 52 15.90 -6.89 2.02
CA PRO A 52 15.93 -7.86 3.12
C PRO A 52 16.87 -7.45 4.28
N PRO A 53 16.67 -7.98 5.50
CA PRO A 53 17.58 -7.79 6.63
C PRO A 53 18.87 -8.62 6.45
N GLY A 54 19.89 -8.32 7.25
CA GLY A 54 21.16 -9.07 7.29
C GLY A 54 22.24 -8.54 6.34
N ALA A 55 22.11 -7.30 5.88
CA ALA A 55 23.07 -6.65 5.00
C ALA A 55 24.33 -6.22 5.76
N SER A 56 25.49 -6.34 5.12
CA SER A 56 26.77 -5.93 5.69
C SER A 56 26.92 -4.42 5.59
N VAL A 57 27.30 -3.76 6.69
CA VAL A 57 27.43 -2.31 6.75
C VAL A 57 28.90 -1.92 6.79
N TYR A 58 29.26 -0.88 6.04
CA TYR A 58 30.57 -0.27 5.99
C TYR A 58 30.44 1.21 6.35
N LEU A 59 31.27 1.69 7.27
CA LEU A 59 31.35 3.08 7.71
C LEU A 59 32.69 3.66 7.25
N ASN A 60 32.68 4.68 6.38
CA ASN A 60 33.88 5.28 5.79
C ASN A 60 34.83 4.21 5.21
N ASN A 61 34.28 3.31 4.39
CA ASN A 61 34.96 2.16 3.79
C ASN A 61 35.47 1.07 4.77
N LYS A 62 35.14 1.14 6.06
CA LYS A 62 35.52 0.11 7.05
C LYS A 62 34.33 -0.81 7.35
N PRO A 63 34.49 -2.14 7.25
CA PRO A 63 33.41 -3.07 7.57
C PRO A 63 33.08 -3.05 9.07
N LEU A 64 31.78 -3.07 9.37
CA LEU A 64 31.28 -3.28 10.73
C LEU A 64 31.01 -4.76 10.98
N LYS A 65 31.01 -5.15 12.24
CA LYS A 65 30.69 -6.53 12.65
C LYS A 65 29.19 -6.81 12.59
N GLU A 66 28.39 -5.79 12.87
CA GLU A 66 26.93 -5.86 12.87
C GLU A 66 26.39 -5.77 11.44
N LYS A 67 25.28 -6.47 11.23
CA LYS A 67 24.51 -6.45 9.99
C LYS A 67 23.18 -5.77 10.24
N THR A 68 22.50 -5.31 9.19
CA THR A 68 21.19 -4.67 9.34
C THR A 68 20.14 -5.63 9.92
N PRO A 69 19.24 -5.18 10.81
CA PRO A 69 19.24 -3.86 11.45
C PRO A 69 20.45 -3.65 12.36
N ALA A 70 21.16 -2.52 12.20
CA ALA A 70 22.41 -2.21 12.89
C ALA A 70 22.31 -0.88 13.66
N LEU A 71 22.96 -0.79 14.81
CA LEU A 71 23.06 0.45 15.60
C LEU A 71 24.53 0.84 15.76
N ILE A 72 24.97 1.81 14.98
CA ILE A 72 26.32 2.37 15.06
C ILE A 72 26.32 3.44 16.13
N SER A 73 26.75 3.09 17.34
CA SER A 73 26.75 4.00 18.48
C SER A 73 28.05 4.78 18.62
N GLN A 74 28.01 5.86 19.42
CA GLN A 74 29.21 6.60 19.85
C GLN A 74 29.99 7.27 18.71
N LEU A 75 29.29 7.74 17.69
CA LEU A 75 29.87 8.49 16.59
C LEU A 75 30.08 9.95 16.99
N LEU A 76 31.22 10.50 16.60
CA LEU A 76 31.45 11.94 16.76
C LEU A 76 30.55 12.69 15.76
N PRO A 77 30.14 13.93 16.08
CA PRO A 77 29.38 14.73 15.14
C PRO A 77 30.16 14.95 13.84
N GLY A 78 29.51 14.74 12.69
CA GLY A 78 30.12 14.85 11.37
C GLY A 78 29.47 13.95 10.33
N ASP A 79 29.98 14.01 9.10
CA ASP A 79 29.47 13.25 7.97
C ASP A 79 30.15 11.89 7.84
N TYR A 80 29.35 10.87 7.54
CA TYR A 80 29.78 9.49 7.40
C TYR A 80 29.27 8.88 6.10
N ASP A 81 30.19 8.28 5.35
CA ASP A 81 29.86 7.48 4.17
C ASP A 81 29.48 6.07 4.60
N ILE A 82 28.23 5.71 4.33
CA ILE A 82 27.67 4.39 4.61
C ILE A 82 27.56 3.61 3.30
N ALA A 83 28.16 2.44 3.28
CA ALA A 83 27.99 1.45 2.22
C ALA A 83 27.30 0.22 2.80
N ILE A 84 26.22 -0.24 2.16
CA ILE A 84 25.47 -1.43 2.53
C ILE A 84 25.60 -2.45 1.41
N LYS A 85 26.02 -3.67 1.75
CA LYS A 85 26.29 -4.74 0.78
C LYS A 85 25.67 -6.06 1.20
N THR A 86 25.02 -6.71 0.25
CA THR A 86 24.42 -8.05 0.40
C THR A 86 24.65 -8.84 -0.87
N PRO A 87 25.02 -10.13 -0.81
CA PRO A 87 25.15 -10.95 -2.02
C PRO A 87 23.89 -10.92 -2.86
N GLU A 88 24.03 -10.81 -4.20
CA GLU A 88 22.93 -10.78 -5.18
C GLU A 88 22.08 -9.50 -5.18
N TYR A 89 22.46 -8.50 -4.38
CA TYR A 89 21.84 -7.17 -4.37
C TYR A 89 22.86 -6.09 -4.73
N SER A 90 22.38 -5.03 -5.37
CA SER A 90 23.18 -3.86 -5.71
C SER A 90 23.64 -3.13 -4.45
N ASP A 91 24.90 -2.70 -4.44
CA ASP A 91 25.47 -1.88 -3.37
C ASP A 91 24.65 -0.60 -3.16
N TYR A 92 24.31 -0.31 -1.90
CA TYR A 92 23.61 0.91 -1.52
C TYR A 92 24.56 1.84 -0.76
N ASN A 93 24.81 3.03 -1.31
CA ASN A 93 25.73 4.02 -0.75
C ASN A 93 24.96 5.30 -0.38
N ILE A 94 25.18 5.80 0.83
CA ILE A 94 24.56 7.04 1.33
C ILE A 94 25.52 7.77 2.27
N ASN A 95 25.50 9.11 2.21
CA ASN A 95 26.19 9.95 3.19
C ASN A 95 25.19 10.39 4.26
N LEU A 96 25.54 10.20 5.54
CA LEU A 96 24.71 10.56 6.69
C LEU A 96 25.47 11.51 7.62
N SER A 97 24.83 12.62 7.98
CA SER A 97 25.33 13.55 8.99
C SER A 97 24.87 13.12 10.38
N VAL A 98 25.81 13.03 11.32
CA VAL A 98 25.57 12.76 12.74
C VAL A 98 25.65 14.06 13.53
N GLU A 99 24.61 14.34 14.31
CA GLU A 99 24.56 15.47 15.23
C GLU A 99 24.84 15.05 16.68
N ALA A 100 25.39 15.96 17.47
CA ALA A 100 25.75 15.72 18.87
C ALA A 100 24.51 15.39 19.72
N GLY A 101 24.50 14.20 20.33
CA GLY A 101 23.42 13.76 21.21
C GLY A 101 22.13 13.34 20.52
N SER A 102 22.18 13.15 19.20
CA SER A 102 21.04 12.74 18.37
C SER A 102 21.31 11.40 17.69
N ALA A 103 20.26 10.63 17.46
CA ALA A 103 20.31 9.41 16.66
C ALA A 103 19.79 9.70 15.24
N THR A 104 20.61 9.42 14.25
CA THR A 104 20.25 9.49 12.82
C THR A 104 19.64 8.17 12.41
N VAL A 105 18.36 8.17 12.05
CA VAL A 105 17.62 6.95 11.70
C VAL A 105 17.46 6.85 10.19
N ARG A 106 17.88 5.72 9.62
CA ARG A 106 17.64 5.38 8.22
C ARG A 106 17.03 3.99 8.09
N ASP A 107 15.70 3.99 8.15
CA ASP A 107 14.87 2.81 7.94
C ASP A 107 14.37 2.70 6.50
N ASN A 108 13.76 1.55 6.18
CA ASN A 108 13.08 1.28 4.91
C ASN A 108 14.00 1.31 3.67
N ILE A 109 15.26 0.90 3.84
CA ILE A 109 16.18 0.74 2.71
C ILE A 109 15.83 -0.57 1.98
N ILE A 110 15.18 -0.46 0.82
CA ILE A 110 14.92 -1.61 -0.06
C ILE A 110 16.15 -1.86 -0.92
N LEU A 111 16.76 -3.04 -0.78
CA LEU A 111 17.88 -3.43 -1.63
C LEU A 111 17.34 -3.98 -2.96
N ILE A 112 17.97 -3.55 -4.06
CA ILE A 112 17.57 -3.95 -5.41
C ILE A 112 18.38 -5.17 -5.83
N PRO A 113 17.76 -6.29 -6.22
CA PRO A 113 18.51 -7.46 -6.68
C PRO A 113 19.27 -7.14 -7.97
N GLU A 114 20.47 -7.70 -8.12
CA GLU A 114 21.26 -7.58 -9.36
C GLU A 114 20.62 -8.36 -10.51
N LYS A 115 19.91 -9.44 -10.20
CA LYS A 115 19.21 -10.31 -11.16
C LYS A 115 17.77 -10.52 -10.71
N TRP A 116 16.85 -10.31 -11.63
CA TRP A 116 15.42 -10.49 -11.39
C TRP A 116 15.01 -11.91 -11.78
N GLU A 117 14.50 -12.67 -10.82
CA GLU A 117 13.84 -13.95 -11.11
C GLU A 117 12.40 -13.68 -11.56
N TYR A 118 12.02 -14.23 -12.71
CA TYR A 118 10.67 -14.08 -13.27
C TYR A 118 9.97 -15.44 -13.34
N LYS A 119 8.70 -15.49 -12.94
CA LYS A 119 7.81 -16.64 -13.10
C LYS A 119 6.76 -16.29 -14.15
N VAL A 120 6.60 -17.16 -15.16
CA VAL A 120 5.55 -16.98 -16.16
C VAL A 120 4.21 -17.43 -15.55
N CYS A 121 3.29 -16.49 -15.33
CA CYS A 121 1.96 -16.76 -14.78
C CYS A 121 0.86 -16.92 -15.85
N GLY A 122 1.19 -16.75 -17.14
CA GLY A 122 0.26 -16.93 -18.25
C GLY A 122 0.92 -16.65 -19.61
N THR A 123 0.46 -17.35 -20.65
CA THR A 123 1.06 -17.31 -22.01
C THR A 123 0.10 -16.79 -23.09
N ARG A 124 -0.92 -16.00 -22.72
CA ARG A 124 -1.92 -15.44 -23.65
C ARG A 124 -1.57 -14.00 -24.06
N ASN A 125 -2.21 -13.50 -25.13
CA ASN A 125 -2.04 -12.12 -25.60
C ASN A 125 -2.93 -11.16 -24.78
N PHE A 126 -2.37 -10.57 -23.74
CA PHE A 126 -3.07 -9.65 -22.83
C PHE A 126 -2.83 -8.18 -23.20
N SER A 127 -3.84 -7.33 -22.99
CA SER A 127 -3.79 -5.88 -23.27
C SER A 127 -3.87 -5.00 -22.03
N GLY A 128 -4.39 -5.53 -20.92
CA GLY A 128 -4.57 -4.76 -19.69
C GLY A 128 -4.76 -5.64 -18.46
N MET A 129 -4.53 -5.03 -17.30
CA MET A 129 -4.69 -5.63 -15.98
C MET A 129 -5.42 -4.64 -15.08
N ILE A 130 -6.39 -5.12 -14.29
CA ILE A 130 -7.10 -4.33 -13.28
C ILE A 130 -7.02 -5.07 -11.94
N PRO A 131 -6.28 -4.55 -10.95
CA PRO A 131 -6.28 -5.13 -9.60
C PRO A 131 -7.63 -4.92 -8.93
N ILE A 132 -8.06 -5.89 -8.12
CA ILE A 132 -9.22 -5.74 -7.22
C ILE A 132 -8.64 -5.44 -5.83
N GLU A 133 -8.44 -4.15 -5.57
CA GLU A 133 -7.83 -3.63 -4.34
C GLU A 133 -8.47 -4.23 -3.07
N GLY A 134 -7.62 -4.61 -2.10
CA GLY A 134 -8.07 -5.26 -0.86
C GLY A 134 -8.36 -6.77 -0.99
N THR A 135 -8.17 -7.36 -2.17
CA THR A 135 -8.35 -8.80 -2.40
C THR A 135 -7.11 -9.44 -3.03
N ASP A 136 -7.10 -10.76 -3.11
CA ASP A 136 -6.03 -11.52 -3.78
C ASP A 136 -6.20 -11.65 -5.29
N PHE A 137 -7.16 -10.90 -5.86
CA PHE A 137 -7.63 -11.11 -7.22
C PHE A 137 -7.31 -9.93 -8.14
N PHE A 138 -7.12 -10.23 -9.42
CA PHE A 138 -7.01 -9.23 -10.48
C PHE A 138 -7.64 -9.74 -11.77
N ILE A 139 -8.08 -8.81 -12.61
CA ILE A 139 -8.70 -9.09 -13.89
C ILE A 139 -7.70 -8.81 -15.02
N MET A 140 -7.51 -9.78 -15.89
CA MET A 140 -6.73 -9.67 -17.12
C MET A 140 -7.65 -9.50 -18.33
N GLN A 141 -7.29 -8.57 -19.21
CA GLN A 141 -8.02 -8.29 -20.45
C GLN A 141 -7.24 -8.83 -21.66
N LYS A 142 -7.92 -9.47 -22.61
CA LYS A 142 -7.31 -10.01 -23.82
C LYS A 142 -7.22 -8.94 -24.92
N HIS A 143 -6.14 -9.00 -25.70
CA HIS A 143 -5.88 -8.07 -26.81
C HIS A 143 -6.86 -8.26 -27.99
N GLU A 144 -7.29 -9.50 -28.28
CA GLU A 144 -7.98 -9.85 -29.54
C GLU A 144 -9.44 -10.29 -29.40
N SER A 145 -9.93 -10.51 -28.17
CA SER A 145 -11.34 -10.89 -27.91
C SER A 145 -11.88 -10.06 -26.76
N SER A 146 -12.78 -9.14 -27.08
CA SER A 146 -13.32 -8.15 -26.14
C SER A 146 -14.52 -8.64 -25.32
N ASP A 147 -14.85 -9.91 -25.41
CA ASP A 147 -16.00 -10.54 -24.77
C ASP A 147 -15.57 -11.41 -23.59
N ARG A 148 -14.27 -11.47 -23.29
CA ARG A 148 -13.74 -12.33 -22.24
C ARG A 148 -12.65 -11.61 -21.45
N ALA A 149 -12.83 -11.59 -20.14
CA ALA A 149 -11.80 -11.24 -19.19
C ALA A 149 -11.39 -12.50 -18.41
N GLU A 150 -10.22 -12.50 -17.79
CA GLU A 150 -9.75 -13.62 -16.98
C GLU A 150 -9.51 -13.14 -15.55
N LEU A 151 -10.08 -13.86 -14.58
CA LEU A 151 -9.86 -13.60 -13.17
C LEU A 151 -8.71 -14.47 -12.66
N TYR A 152 -7.73 -13.81 -12.07
CA TYR A 152 -6.54 -14.42 -11.51
C TYR A 152 -6.51 -14.22 -9.99
N ASN A 153 -5.89 -15.15 -9.27
CA ASN A 153 -5.52 -15.03 -7.86
C ASN A 153 -4.01 -15.19 -7.71
N TYR A 154 -3.33 -14.17 -7.19
CA TYR A 154 -1.87 -14.17 -7.12
C TYR A 154 -1.31 -14.93 -5.91
N LYS A 155 -2.14 -15.34 -4.94
CA LYS A 155 -1.69 -16.14 -3.79
C LYS A 155 -1.62 -17.64 -4.07
N THR A 156 -2.29 -18.13 -5.12
CA THR A 156 -2.24 -19.56 -5.46
C THR A 156 -0.93 -19.89 -6.19
N ASP A 157 -0.16 -20.84 -5.63
CA ASP A 157 1.16 -21.25 -6.16
C ASP A 157 1.10 -21.84 -7.58
N GLU A 158 -0.05 -22.43 -7.96
CA GLU A 158 -0.26 -23.03 -9.28
C GLU A 158 -0.94 -22.04 -10.24
N ASN A 159 -0.19 -21.62 -11.27
CA ASN A 159 -0.61 -20.84 -12.45
C ASN A 159 -1.40 -19.53 -12.26
N CYS A 160 -1.66 -19.07 -11.03
CA CYS A 160 -2.42 -17.86 -10.68
C CYS A 160 -3.81 -17.72 -11.33
N PHE A 161 -4.21 -18.58 -12.26
CA PHE A 161 -5.38 -18.46 -13.10
C PHE A 161 -6.54 -19.21 -12.46
N LEU A 162 -7.62 -18.49 -12.15
CA LEU A 162 -8.81 -19.11 -11.58
C LEU A 162 -9.87 -19.38 -12.64
N GLN A 163 -10.29 -18.38 -13.41
CA GLN A 163 -11.42 -18.55 -14.31
C GLN A 163 -11.40 -17.58 -15.48
N GLU A 164 -11.97 -18.02 -16.61
CA GLU A 164 -12.36 -17.15 -17.71
C GLU A 164 -13.77 -16.58 -17.44
N VAL A 165 -13.85 -15.27 -17.34
CA VAL A 165 -15.07 -14.50 -17.09
C VAL A 165 -15.66 -14.09 -18.44
N GLN A 166 -16.82 -14.67 -18.77
CA GLN A 166 -17.54 -14.32 -19.99
C GLN A 166 -18.31 -13.01 -19.77
N ILE A 167 -17.97 -12.00 -20.56
CA ILE A 167 -18.68 -10.73 -20.63
C ILE A 167 -19.84 -10.92 -21.63
N PRO A 168 -21.08 -10.52 -21.33
CA PRO A 168 -22.23 -10.72 -22.18
C PRO A 168 -21.94 -10.06 -23.52
N ALA A 169 -22.07 -10.87 -24.56
CA ALA A 169 -21.82 -10.47 -25.93
C ALA A 169 -22.89 -9.44 -26.35
N GLN A 170 -22.61 -8.17 -26.08
CA GLN A 170 -23.25 -7.05 -26.76
C GLN A 170 -22.47 -6.84 -28.06
N LYS A 171 -23.16 -6.81 -29.21
CA LYS A 171 -22.63 -6.72 -30.60
C LYS A 171 -21.15 -6.33 -30.73
N LYS A 172 -20.36 -7.20 -31.39
CA LYS A 172 -18.98 -7.00 -31.90
C LYS A 172 -18.47 -5.55 -31.75
N GLY A 173 -17.60 -5.32 -30.78
CA GLY A 173 -16.95 -4.03 -30.56
C GLY A 173 -16.58 -3.81 -29.10
N THR A 174 -15.41 -4.32 -28.71
CA THR A 174 -14.56 -3.82 -27.63
C THR A 174 -15.26 -3.51 -26.29
N VAL A 175 -15.82 -4.53 -25.61
CA VAL A 175 -16.17 -4.41 -24.18
C VAL A 175 -14.90 -4.58 -23.35
N LEU A 176 -14.17 -3.48 -23.14
CA LEU A 176 -13.09 -3.44 -22.15
C LEU A 176 -13.72 -3.18 -20.79
N ILE A 177 -13.33 -3.98 -19.79
CA ILE A 177 -13.60 -3.63 -18.40
C ILE A 177 -12.80 -2.36 -18.12
N VAL A 178 -13.48 -1.32 -17.68
CA VAL A 178 -12.91 0.01 -17.43
C VAL A 178 -12.49 0.12 -15.98
N GLY A 179 -13.25 -0.50 -15.07
CA GLY A 179 -12.92 -0.47 -13.65
C GLY A 179 -13.66 -1.51 -12.82
N VAL A 180 -13.22 -1.58 -11.57
CA VAL A 180 -13.76 -2.45 -10.53
C VAL A 180 -13.82 -1.69 -9.20
N GLU A 181 -14.75 -2.07 -8.33
CA GLU A 181 -14.82 -1.57 -6.96
C GLU A 181 -15.24 -2.69 -6.00
N LEU A 182 -14.44 -2.91 -4.96
CA LEU A 182 -14.77 -3.84 -3.87
C LEU A 182 -15.73 -3.17 -2.90
N GLU A 183 -16.79 -3.88 -2.51
CA GLU A 183 -17.69 -3.43 -1.44
C GLU A 183 -16.98 -3.51 -0.07
N ARG A 184 -17.17 -2.52 0.80
CA ARG A 184 -16.35 -2.37 2.02
C ARG A 184 -16.44 -3.53 3.02
N ASN A 185 -17.58 -4.21 3.11
CA ASN A 185 -17.88 -5.18 4.17
C ASN A 185 -18.12 -6.60 3.64
N SER A 186 -18.03 -6.81 2.33
CA SER A 186 -18.30 -8.07 1.67
C SER A 186 -17.24 -8.33 0.60
N VAL A 187 -17.23 -9.55 0.09
CA VAL A 187 -16.35 -9.96 -1.01
C VAL A 187 -17.05 -9.82 -2.37
N LYS A 188 -18.00 -8.89 -2.48
CA LYS A 188 -18.66 -8.54 -3.73
C LYS A 188 -17.90 -7.43 -4.44
N VAL A 189 -17.71 -7.60 -5.73
CA VAL A 189 -16.98 -6.67 -6.59
C VAL A 189 -17.93 -6.15 -7.65
N LEU A 190 -18.08 -4.83 -7.71
CA LEU A 190 -18.72 -4.16 -8.82
C LEU A 190 -17.72 -4.10 -9.97
N VAL A 191 -18.14 -4.45 -11.16
CA VAL A 191 -17.31 -4.44 -12.36
C VAL A 191 -18.06 -3.68 -13.44
N TRP A 192 -17.41 -2.78 -14.15
CA TRP A 192 -18.04 -2.09 -15.27
C TRP A 192 -17.13 -2.02 -16.48
N GLY A 193 -17.75 -2.19 -17.65
CA GLY A 193 -17.18 -1.80 -18.93
C GLY A 193 -17.88 -0.54 -19.45
N LYS A 194 -17.53 -0.11 -20.66
CA LYS A 194 -18.11 1.11 -21.26
C LYS A 194 -19.64 1.10 -21.41
N LYS A 195 -20.29 -0.07 -21.40
CA LYS A 195 -21.73 -0.19 -21.67
C LYS A 195 -22.48 -1.05 -20.66
N CYS A 196 -21.77 -1.67 -19.74
CA CYS A 196 -22.34 -2.67 -18.86
C CYS A 196 -21.75 -2.58 -17.45
N ILE A 197 -22.56 -2.96 -16.48
CA ILE A 197 -22.20 -3.09 -15.07
C ILE A 197 -22.62 -4.49 -14.63
N GLY A 198 -21.75 -5.15 -13.88
CA GLY A 198 -21.98 -6.46 -13.32
C GLY A 198 -21.38 -6.59 -11.93
N ILE A 199 -21.69 -7.71 -11.28
CA ILE A 199 -21.30 -7.99 -9.91
C ILE A 199 -20.65 -9.36 -9.90
N ILE A 200 -19.43 -9.43 -9.37
CA ILE A 200 -18.75 -10.68 -9.06
C ILE A 200 -18.91 -10.94 -7.56
N ASP A 201 -19.46 -12.08 -7.19
CA ASP A 201 -19.48 -12.54 -5.80
C ASP A 201 -18.29 -13.49 -5.57
N LEU A 202 -17.23 -13.01 -4.92
CA LEU A 202 -16.03 -13.82 -4.64
C LEU A 202 -16.22 -14.78 -3.45
N SER A 203 -17.34 -14.71 -2.71
CA SER A 203 -17.63 -15.65 -1.60
C SER A 203 -18.06 -17.02 -2.11
N LYS A 204 -18.73 -17.03 -3.25
CA LYS A 204 -19.28 -18.24 -3.87
C LYS A 204 -18.27 -18.78 -4.86
N GLN A 205 -17.28 -19.50 -4.34
CA GLN A 205 -16.40 -20.32 -5.15
C GLN A 205 -17.07 -21.68 -5.36
N GLU A 206 -17.56 -21.92 -6.56
CA GLU A 206 -18.16 -23.19 -6.95
C GLU A 206 -17.13 -24.01 -7.74
N ASP A 207 -17.04 -25.30 -7.42
CA ASP A 207 -16.26 -26.23 -8.24
C ASP A 207 -17.04 -26.50 -9.53
N ASP A 208 -16.42 -26.22 -10.68
CA ASP A 208 -16.96 -26.62 -11.97
C ASP A 208 -16.97 -28.16 -12.10
N SER A 209 -17.54 -28.67 -13.19
CA SER A 209 -17.58 -30.12 -13.47
C SER A 209 -16.21 -30.79 -13.54
N ASN A 210 -15.13 -30.02 -13.61
CA ASN A 210 -13.74 -30.47 -13.64
C ASN A 210 -12.99 -30.17 -12.32
N GLY A 211 -13.67 -29.73 -11.26
CA GLY A 211 -13.09 -29.41 -9.95
C GLY A 211 -12.35 -28.07 -9.90
N LYS A 212 -12.58 -27.18 -10.87
CA LYS A 212 -11.96 -25.85 -10.92
C LYS A 212 -12.86 -24.83 -10.24
N LYS A 213 -12.28 -24.03 -9.35
CA LYS A 213 -12.99 -22.96 -8.66
C LYS A 213 -13.43 -21.85 -9.62
N THR A 214 -14.72 -21.55 -9.60
CA THR A 214 -15.36 -20.51 -10.39
C THR A 214 -16.13 -19.55 -9.49
N VAL A 215 -16.27 -18.30 -9.93
CA VAL A 215 -17.04 -17.24 -9.29
C VAL A 215 -18.25 -16.90 -10.15
N THR A 216 -19.32 -16.49 -9.48
CA THR A 216 -20.55 -16.05 -10.16
C THR A 216 -20.43 -14.59 -10.59
N LEU A 217 -20.66 -14.32 -11.88
CA LEU A 217 -20.76 -12.97 -12.43
C LEU A 217 -22.19 -12.74 -12.94
N ASP A 218 -22.85 -11.75 -12.36
CA ASP A 218 -24.19 -11.32 -12.75
C ASP A 218 -24.13 -9.93 -13.39
N TRP A 219 -24.57 -9.81 -14.64
CA TRP A 219 -24.63 -8.53 -15.33
C TRP A 219 -25.95 -7.84 -15.04
N ILE A 220 -25.87 -6.75 -14.30
CA ILE A 220 -27.04 -6.01 -13.81
C ILE A 220 -27.52 -4.95 -14.79
N PHE A 221 -26.63 -4.44 -15.64
CA PHE A 221 -26.95 -3.39 -16.61
C PHE A 221 -26.10 -3.56 -17.87
N ALA A 222 -26.69 -3.37 -19.06
CA ALA A 222 -25.98 -3.58 -20.33
C ALA A 222 -26.38 -2.59 -21.45
N SER A 223 -26.95 -1.43 -21.08
CA SER A 223 -27.45 -0.42 -22.02
C SER A 223 -26.79 0.96 -21.84
N GLY A 224 -25.59 1.00 -21.28
CA GLY A 224 -24.84 2.25 -21.08
C GLY A 224 -24.31 2.86 -22.39
N LYS A 225 -24.05 4.17 -22.38
CA LYS A 225 -23.47 4.91 -23.52
C LYS A 225 -21.94 4.87 -23.51
N ASP A 226 -21.36 5.39 -22.44
CA ASP A 226 -19.93 5.38 -22.11
C ASP A 226 -19.77 5.49 -20.58
N ILE A 227 -19.92 4.36 -19.89
CA ILE A 227 -19.80 4.27 -18.44
C ILE A 227 -18.35 4.49 -18.05
N LYS A 228 -18.10 5.57 -17.31
CA LYS A 228 -16.76 6.01 -16.90
C LYS A 228 -16.40 5.50 -15.51
N LYS A 229 -17.38 5.42 -14.59
CA LYS A 229 -17.17 5.00 -13.20
C LYS A 229 -18.44 4.42 -12.60
N ALA A 230 -18.33 3.43 -11.74
CA ALA A 230 -19.40 2.99 -10.86
C ALA A 230 -18.86 2.80 -9.44
N VAL A 231 -19.70 3.02 -8.44
CA VAL A 231 -19.37 2.86 -7.02
C VAL A 231 -20.50 2.20 -6.26
N TRP A 232 -20.19 1.52 -5.15
CA TRP A 232 -21.20 0.98 -4.26
C TRP A 232 -21.89 2.07 -3.43
N VAL A 233 -23.19 1.90 -3.20
CA VAL A 233 -24.02 2.79 -2.37
C VAL A 233 -24.88 1.96 -1.43
N TYR A 234 -25.06 2.50 -0.22
CA TYR A 234 -25.96 1.98 0.80
C TYR A 234 -25.67 0.51 1.14
N ASN A 235 -24.49 0.28 1.73
CA ASN A 235 -24.02 -1.05 2.15
C ASN A 235 -24.13 -2.11 1.04
N GLY A 236 -23.83 -1.74 -0.21
CA GLY A 236 -23.80 -2.66 -1.35
C GLY A 236 -25.16 -3.04 -1.92
N SER A 237 -26.23 -2.33 -1.56
CA SER A 237 -27.59 -2.58 -2.11
C SER A 237 -27.85 -1.83 -3.41
N HIS A 238 -27.11 -0.75 -3.66
CA HIS A 238 -27.24 0.05 -4.87
C HIS A 238 -25.86 0.31 -5.49
N ALA A 239 -25.86 0.64 -6.77
CA ALA A 239 -24.69 1.17 -7.46
C ALA A 239 -25.00 2.56 -8.01
N LEU A 240 -24.06 3.49 -7.82
CA LEU A 240 -24.11 4.83 -8.39
C LEU A 240 -23.06 4.89 -9.49
N PHE A 241 -23.45 5.28 -10.71
CA PHE A 241 -22.54 5.25 -11.84
C PHE A 241 -22.67 6.48 -12.73
N LEU A 242 -21.53 6.83 -13.34
CA LEU A 242 -21.38 7.90 -14.31
C LEU A 242 -21.40 7.30 -15.71
N ASP A 243 -22.45 7.62 -16.47
CA ASP A 243 -22.56 7.30 -17.88
C ASP A 243 -22.53 8.60 -18.68
N ASP A 244 -21.51 8.75 -19.52
CA ASP A 244 -21.16 9.98 -20.25
C ASP A 244 -20.88 11.17 -19.31
N SER A 245 -21.91 11.96 -18.98
CA SER A 245 -21.85 13.11 -18.05
C SER A 245 -23.05 13.14 -17.10
N SER A 246 -23.74 12.01 -16.95
CA SER A 246 -24.95 11.86 -16.13
C SER A 246 -24.75 10.79 -15.06
N ILE A 247 -25.24 11.09 -13.86
CA ILE A 247 -25.19 10.18 -12.71
C ILE A 247 -26.51 9.43 -12.59
N TYR A 248 -26.40 8.11 -12.45
CA TYR A 248 -27.52 7.19 -12.32
C TYR A 248 -27.37 6.32 -11.07
N LEU A 249 -28.50 5.95 -10.47
CA LEU A 249 -28.60 5.01 -9.36
C LEU A 249 -29.33 3.75 -9.83
N ILE A 250 -28.84 2.57 -9.48
CA ILE A 250 -29.48 1.29 -9.80
C ILE A 250 -29.51 0.38 -8.57
N ASP A 251 -30.64 -0.28 -8.34
CA ASP A 251 -30.77 -1.36 -7.35
C ASP A 251 -30.05 -2.61 -7.87
N VAL A 252 -29.16 -3.16 -7.05
CA VAL A 252 -28.38 -4.36 -7.40
C VAL A 252 -28.93 -5.64 -6.78
N THR A 253 -29.85 -5.51 -5.83
CA THR A 253 -30.40 -6.62 -5.03
C THR A 253 -31.64 -7.23 -5.66
N SER A 254 -32.42 -6.44 -6.42
CA SER A 254 -33.68 -6.85 -7.02
C SER A 254 -33.49 -7.23 -8.50
N PRO A 255 -33.47 -8.52 -8.87
CA PRO A 255 -33.22 -8.94 -10.26
C PRO A 255 -34.28 -8.47 -11.25
N ASP A 256 -35.52 -8.32 -10.76
CA ASP A 256 -36.69 -8.00 -11.59
C ASP A 256 -36.84 -6.50 -11.91
N PHE A 257 -36.11 -5.63 -11.20
CA PHE A 257 -36.26 -4.16 -11.28
C PHE A 257 -34.89 -3.46 -11.38
N ARG A 258 -34.19 -3.69 -12.50
CA ARG A 258 -32.84 -3.15 -12.76
C ARG A 258 -32.84 -1.94 -13.71
N ASP A 259 -33.84 -1.07 -13.60
CA ASP A 259 -33.87 0.16 -14.39
C ASP A 259 -33.11 1.28 -13.67
N PRO A 260 -32.06 1.85 -14.29
CA PRO A 260 -31.29 2.92 -13.65
C PRO A 260 -32.10 4.22 -13.58
N GLU A 261 -32.15 4.81 -12.39
CA GLU A 261 -32.78 6.10 -12.13
C GLU A 261 -31.78 7.23 -12.37
N PHE A 262 -32.16 8.20 -13.21
CA PHE A 262 -31.36 9.41 -13.43
C PHE A 262 -31.43 10.34 -12.22
N LEU A 263 -30.27 10.80 -11.73
CA LEU A 263 -30.21 11.74 -10.61
C LEU A 263 -29.90 13.17 -11.07
N PHE A 264 -28.71 13.40 -11.65
CA PHE A 264 -28.24 14.73 -12.05
C PHE A 264 -27.09 14.64 -13.06
N LYS A 265 -26.74 15.78 -13.66
CA LYS A 265 -25.59 15.93 -14.57
C LYS A 265 -24.38 16.53 -13.84
N ILE A 266 -23.20 16.18 -14.30
CA ILE A 266 -21.92 16.75 -13.86
C ILE A 266 -21.22 17.44 -15.04
N LYS A 267 -20.18 18.23 -14.77
CA LYS A 267 -19.33 18.84 -15.80
C LYS A 267 -18.76 17.76 -16.72
N GLU A 268 -18.75 18.00 -18.03
CA GLU A 268 -18.15 17.09 -19.00
C GLU A 268 -16.67 16.85 -18.66
N GLU A 269 -16.18 15.63 -18.92
CA GLU A 269 -14.82 15.19 -18.60
C GLU A 269 -14.43 15.33 -17.11
N SER A 270 -15.40 15.47 -16.21
CA SER A 270 -15.20 15.42 -14.77
C SER A 270 -15.60 14.06 -14.18
N ASN A 271 -15.46 13.92 -12.85
CA ASN A 271 -15.80 12.71 -12.12
C ASN A 271 -16.57 13.06 -10.84
N PHE A 272 -17.05 12.04 -10.14
CA PHE A 272 -17.68 12.18 -8.84
C PHE A 272 -16.97 11.33 -7.77
N PHE A 273 -17.15 11.74 -6.53
CA PHE A 273 -16.78 10.97 -5.34
C PHE A 273 -18.01 10.73 -4.50
N TYR A 274 -18.16 9.54 -3.94
CA TYR A 274 -19.24 9.22 -3.02
C TYR A 274 -18.66 8.68 -1.72
N SER A 275 -19.13 9.22 -0.60
CA SER A 275 -18.72 8.80 0.73
C SER A 275 -19.82 7.97 1.36
N GLU A 276 -19.58 6.66 1.49
CA GLU A 276 -20.48 5.76 2.21
C GLU A 276 -20.60 6.16 3.70
N ASP A 277 -19.61 6.82 4.31
CA ASP A 277 -19.72 7.24 5.71
C ASP A 277 -20.74 8.36 5.92
N THR A 278 -20.88 9.24 4.92
CA THR A 278 -21.76 10.43 4.98
C THR A 278 -23.02 10.30 4.15
N GLY A 279 -23.11 9.31 3.26
CA GLY A 279 -24.20 9.17 2.28
C GLY A 279 -24.22 10.28 1.22
N THR A 280 -23.11 11.01 1.06
CA THR A 280 -23.03 12.22 0.23
C THR A 280 -22.15 11.98 -0.99
N ALA A 281 -22.64 12.39 -2.16
CA ALA A 281 -21.87 12.47 -3.40
C ALA A 281 -21.36 13.89 -3.63
N TYR A 282 -20.15 14.02 -4.14
CA TYR A 282 -19.47 15.27 -4.47
C TYR A 282 -19.14 15.27 -5.96
N TYR A 283 -19.43 16.37 -6.64
CA TYR A 283 -19.27 16.49 -8.09
C TYR A 283 -19.05 17.96 -8.50
N VAL A 284 -18.61 18.17 -9.73
CA VAL A 284 -18.49 19.53 -10.31
C VAL A 284 -19.75 19.84 -11.12
N ASP A 285 -20.42 20.93 -10.80
CA ASP A 285 -21.63 21.35 -11.51
C ASP A 285 -21.30 21.83 -12.94
N PRO A 286 -22.03 21.38 -13.97
CA PRO A 286 -21.72 21.71 -15.36
C PRO A 286 -21.93 23.18 -15.73
N ARG A 287 -22.71 23.94 -14.94
CA ARG A 287 -23.08 25.33 -15.27
C ARG A 287 -22.19 26.34 -14.56
N THR A 288 -21.96 26.10 -13.28
CA THR A 288 -21.22 27.01 -12.39
C THR A 288 -19.76 26.61 -12.21
N GLU A 289 -19.39 25.40 -12.67
CA GLU A 289 -18.07 24.79 -12.48
C GLU A 289 -17.62 24.70 -11.01
N SER A 290 -18.55 24.85 -10.08
CA SER A 290 -18.30 24.82 -8.65
C SER A 290 -18.39 23.39 -8.13
N LEU A 291 -17.65 23.10 -7.06
CA LEU A 291 -17.76 21.84 -6.32
C LEU A 291 -19.10 21.83 -5.55
N MET A 292 -19.92 20.83 -5.85
CA MET A 292 -21.22 20.60 -5.24
C MET A 292 -21.24 19.31 -4.44
N SER A 293 -22.14 19.23 -3.47
CA SER A 293 -22.42 18.01 -2.71
C SER A 293 -23.93 17.74 -2.68
N VAL A 294 -24.33 16.48 -2.81
CA VAL A 294 -25.72 16.04 -2.73
C VAL A 294 -25.83 14.79 -1.86
N GLU A 295 -26.80 14.80 -0.96
CA GLU A 295 -27.09 13.65 -0.09
C GLU A 295 -27.89 12.61 -0.89
N ILE A 296 -27.25 11.46 -1.17
CA ILE A 296 -27.87 10.33 -1.90
C ILE A 296 -28.64 9.45 -0.92
N VAL A 297 -28.04 9.22 0.26
CA VAL A 297 -28.66 8.44 1.33
C VAL A 297 -28.79 9.33 2.56
N SER A 298 -30.01 9.51 3.05
CA SER A 298 -30.26 10.35 4.22
C SER A 298 -29.54 9.84 5.47
N LYS A 299 -28.90 10.75 6.20
CA LYS A 299 -28.32 10.51 7.53
C LYS A 299 -29.33 9.94 8.55
N ALA A 300 -30.62 10.22 8.38
CA ALA A 300 -31.67 9.70 9.26
C ALA A 300 -31.82 8.17 9.14
N ILE A 301 -31.66 7.64 7.92
CA ILE A 301 -31.79 6.21 7.62
C ILE A 301 -30.59 5.45 8.23
N LYS A 302 -29.37 6.00 8.13
CA LYS A 302 -28.15 5.38 8.68
C LYS A 302 -28.08 5.28 10.20
N LYS A 303 -28.84 6.10 10.94
CA LYS A 303 -28.91 5.98 12.41
C LYS A 303 -29.74 4.78 12.87
N THR A 304 -30.67 4.32 12.04
CA THR A 304 -31.56 3.21 12.37
C THR A 304 -30.87 1.86 12.19
N ASP A 305 -30.00 1.72 11.18
CA ASP A 305 -29.23 0.49 10.90
C ASP A 305 -28.02 0.26 11.83
N LYS A 306 -27.62 1.26 12.63
CA LYS A 306 -26.51 1.13 13.61
C LYS A 306 -26.97 0.72 15.02
N LYS A 307 -28.24 0.35 15.20
CA LYS A 307 -28.79 -0.18 16.46
C LYS A 307 -29.10 -1.66 16.33
#